data_AF-A0A7V8IX27-F1
#
_entry.id   AF-A0A7V8IX27-F1
#
_cell.length_a   1.000
_cell.length_b   1.000
_cell.length_c   1.000
_cell.angle_alpha   90.00
_cell.angle_beta   90.00
_cell.angle_gamma   90.00
#
_symmetry.space_group_name_H-M   'P 1'
#
loop_
_entity.id
_entity.type
_entity.pdbx_description
1 polymer ?
#
loop_
_entity_poly.entity_id
_entity_poly.type
_entity_poly.pdbx_seq_one_letter_code
_entity_poly.pdbx_strand_id
1 'polypeptide(L)'
;MFLVGSAAFVGWGTNAVAIRMLFDRFKILGIPIPFTGVIPAKREALIAAISHSVANKLVQPGALKEQVLKSDFVAALVEVARDRLRLASSDDATIGKILEEVSSRGREIVRSSRVREQLRRRLEDGIREKGFLARALVDPDAVGNAIVDTAHTFLADLPSDPDAKAKIRELAERVPAAGSAEAKALEERLRPLAEGMLETTLARIDVEKIVKGNLEGYTDRQIKELVLRATSEHLGWLEVWGGVLGAISGAAMYFLAK
;
A
#
# COMPACT_ATOMS: atom_id res chain seq x y z
N MET A 1 10.00 22.94 47.67
CA MET A 1 8.90 22.07 47.18
C MET A 1 7.91 22.81 46.28
N PHE A 2 7.34 23.96 46.69
CA PHE A 2 6.40 24.72 45.83
C PHE A 2 6.94 25.08 44.43
N LEU A 3 8.19 25.52 44.33
CA LEU A 3 8.83 25.89 43.06
C LEU A 3 8.97 24.71 42.06
N VAL A 4 9.18 23.51 42.59
CA VAL A 4 9.32 22.27 41.80
C VAL A 4 7.96 21.86 41.22
N GLY A 5 6.93 21.93 42.06
CA GLY A 5 5.56 21.57 41.65
C GLY A 5 4.97 22.52 40.61
N SER A 6 5.17 23.84 40.76
CA SER A 6 4.69 24.81 39.78
C SER A 6 5.42 24.69 38.44
N ALA A 7 6.74 24.48 38.46
CA ALA A 7 7.53 24.28 37.24
C ALA A 7 7.14 22.99 36.51
N ALA A 8 6.90 21.89 37.24
CA ALA A 8 6.39 20.64 36.67
C ALA A 8 5.00 20.82 36.05
N PHE A 9 4.09 21.50 36.75
CA PHE A 9 2.74 21.75 36.26
C PHE A 9 2.72 22.61 35.00
N VAL A 10 3.54 23.68 34.96
CA VAL A 10 3.68 24.53 33.77
C VAL A 10 4.27 23.71 32.62
N GLY A 11 5.33 22.93 32.85
CA GLY A 11 5.94 22.09 31.81
C GLY A 11 4.96 21.07 31.20
N TRP A 12 4.16 20.41 32.04
CA TRP A 12 3.11 19.50 31.57
C TRP A 12 2.00 20.26 30.81
N GLY A 13 1.47 21.33 31.40
CA GLY A 13 0.34 22.08 30.84
C GLY A 13 0.66 22.80 29.53
N THR A 14 1.87 23.38 29.41
CA THR A 14 2.30 24.06 28.19
C THR A 14 2.45 23.08 27.02
N ASN A 15 2.97 21.88 27.25
CA ASN A 15 3.08 20.88 26.20
C ASN A 15 1.70 20.37 25.72
N ALA A 16 0.76 20.17 26.64
CA ALA A 16 -0.62 19.80 26.31
C ALA A 16 -1.32 20.88 25.45
N VAL A 17 -1.10 22.16 25.78
CA VAL A 17 -1.62 23.28 24.98
C VAL A 17 -0.98 23.33 23.59
N ALA A 18 0.34 23.11 23.49
CA ALA A 18 1.05 23.12 22.21
C ALA A 18 0.53 22.05 21.23
N ILE A 19 0.29 20.82 21.71
CA ILE A 19 -0.31 19.76 20.91
C ILE A 19 -1.69 20.21 20.41
N ARG A 20 -2.51 20.79 21.28
CA ARG A 20 -3.85 21.26 20.89
C ARG A 20 -3.80 22.40 19.87
N MET A 21 -2.82 23.30 19.96
CA MET A 21 -2.60 24.42 19.03
C MET A 21 -2.27 23.97 17.61
N LEU A 22 -1.69 22.79 17.40
CA LEU A 22 -1.45 22.27 16.04
C LEU A 22 -2.74 21.99 15.28
N PHE A 23 -3.80 21.59 16.00
CA PHE A 23 -5.05 21.15 15.41
C PHE A 23 -6.17 22.20 15.46
N ASP A 24 -6.26 22.97 16.54
CA ASP A 24 -7.34 23.93 16.75
C ASP A 24 -6.83 25.37 16.56
N ARG A 25 -7.61 26.21 15.85
CA ARG A 25 -7.33 27.65 15.80
C ARG A 25 -7.80 28.32 17.08
N PHE A 26 -6.88 28.93 17.82
CA PHE A 26 -7.22 29.68 19.03
C PHE A 26 -7.40 31.16 18.72
N LYS A 27 -8.35 31.78 19.42
CA LYS A 27 -8.56 33.23 19.41
C LYS A 27 -8.55 33.73 20.85
N ILE A 28 -7.74 34.74 21.14
CA ILE A 28 -7.76 35.45 22.43
C ILE A 28 -8.31 36.84 22.16
N LEU A 29 -9.37 37.23 22.88
CA LEU A 29 -9.98 38.56 22.75
C LEU A 29 -10.38 38.90 21.29
N GLY A 30 -10.76 37.89 20.51
CA GLY A 30 -11.10 38.03 19.07
C GLY A 30 -9.90 38.01 18.12
N ILE A 31 -8.67 38.11 18.62
CA ILE A 31 -7.44 38.10 17.83
C ILE A 31 -6.98 36.64 17.62
N PRO A 32 -6.80 36.17 16.38
CA PRO A 32 -6.26 34.83 16.13
C PRO A 32 -4.78 34.77 16.53
N ILE A 33 -4.42 33.75 17.31
CA ILE A 33 -3.02 33.55 17.72
C ILE A 33 -2.24 33.00 16.52
N PRO A 34 -1.07 33.56 16.17
CA PRO A 34 -0.21 33.00 15.14
C PRO A 34 0.21 31.56 15.50
N PHE A 35 0.48 30.73 14.48
CA PHE A 35 0.91 29.33 14.64
C PHE A 35 -0.13 28.38 15.27
N THR A 36 -1.43 28.70 15.18
CA THR A 36 -2.52 27.80 15.59
C THR A 36 -3.29 27.22 14.40
N GLY A 37 -3.80 26.00 14.53
CA GLY A 37 -4.49 25.27 13.47
C GLY A 37 -3.61 25.00 12.24
N VAL A 38 -2.33 24.71 12.45
CA VAL A 38 -1.35 24.47 11.37
C VAL A 38 -1.70 23.25 10.54
N ILE A 39 -2.18 22.16 11.16
CA ILE A 39 -2.51 20.91 10.48
C ILE A 39 -3.67 21.10 9.49
N PRO A 40 -4.84 21.65 9.88
CA PRO A 40 -5.90 21.98 8.92
C PRO A 40 -5.41 22.94 7.81
N ALA A 41 -4.58 23.93 8.16
CA ALA A 41 -4.06 24.89 7.19
C ALA A 41 -3.07 24.29 6.17
N LYS A 42 -2.48 23.13 6.47
CA LYS A 42 -1.54 22.39 5.60
C LYS A 42 -2.11 21.04 5.16
N ARG A 43 -3.45 20.92 5.09
CA ARG A 43 -4.17 19.69 4.76
C ARG A 43 -3.62 18.98 3.52
N GLU A 44 -3.43 19.67 2.41
CA GLU A 44 -2.95 19.05 1.16
C GLU A 44 -1.56 18.44 1.31
N ALA A 45 -0.63 19.18 1.93
CA ALA A 45 0.72 18.70 2.18
C ALA A 45 0.73 17.49 3.13
N LEU A 46 -0.15 17.51 4.13
CA LEU A 46 -0.32 16.38 5.05
C LEU A 46 -0.88 15.14 4.33
N ILE A 47 -1.91 15.31 3.50
CA ILE A 47 -2.49 14.22 2.71
C ILE A 47 -1.43 13.61 1.80
N ALA A 48 -0.67 14.43 1.08
CA ALA A 48 0.42 13.96 0.22
C ALA A 48 1.49 13.20 1.00
N ALA A 49 1.90 13.70 2.18
CA ALA A 49 2.89 13.03 3.02
C ALA A 49 2.39 11.69 3.58
N ILE A 50 1.12 11.63 4.03
CA ILE A 50 0.51 10.40 4.55
C ILE A 50 0.32 9.39 3.40
N SER A 51 -0.23 9.81 2.26
CA SER A 51 -0.44 8.93 1.11
C SER A 51 0.87 8.33 0.64
N HIS A 52 1.91 9.14 0.49
CA HIS A 52 3.24 8.68 0.10
C HIS A 52 3.85 7.71 1.12
N SER A 53 3.76 8.01 2.42
CA SER A 53 4.30 7.14 3.48
C SER A 53 3.57 5.80 3.56
N VAL A 54 2.24 5.81 3.47
CA VAL A 54 1.41 4.61 3.53
C VAL A 54 1.57 3.78 2.27
N ALA A 55 1.55 4.43 1.09
CA ALA A 55 1.82 3.77 -0.17
C ALA A 55 3.21 3.14 -0.17
N ASN A 56 4.27 3.85 0.21
CA ASN A 56 5.62 3.26 0.27
C ASN A 56 5.70 2.05 1.21
N LYS A 57 4.97 2.02 2.32
CA LYS A 57 4.92 0.86 3.23
C LYS A 57 4.19 -0.34 2.62
N LEU A 58 3.25 -0.11 1.70
CA LEU A 58 2.41 -1.14 1.05
C LEU A 58 2.94 -1.56 -0.32
N VAL A 59 3.56 -0.64 -1.04
CA VAL A 59 4.16 -0.77 -2.38
C VAL A 59 5.62 -1.16 -2.30
N GLN A 60 6.25 -1.06 -1.11
CA GLN A 60 7.61 -1.56 -0.87
C GLN A 60 7.81 -2.89 -1.60
N PRO A 61 8.86 -3.01 -2.44
CA PRO A 61 9.00 -4.09 -3.41
C PRO A 61 9.03 -5.42 -2.69
N GLY A 62 7.89 -6.10 -2.67
CA GLY A 62 7.70 -7.26 -1.80
C GLY A 62 6.26 -7.43 -1.36
N ALA A 63 5.64 -6.47 -0.67
CA ALA A 63 4.37 -6.76 0.02
C ALA A 63 3.23 -7.10 -0.94
N LEU A 64 2.94 -6.23 -1.92
CA LEU A 64 1.91 -6.49 -2.93
C LEU A 64 2.26 -7.68 -3.83
N LYS A 65 3.52 -7.76 -4.25
CA LYS A 65 4.06 -8.86 -5.06
C LYS A 65 3.88 -10.19 -4.36
N GLU A 66 4.33 -10.30 -3.12
CA GLU A 66 4.25 -11.51 -2.28
C GLU A 66 2.80 -11.92 -2.03
N GLN A 67 1.88 -10.98 -1.79
CA GLN A 67 0.46 -11.30 -1.63
C GLN A 67 -0.17 -11.86 -2.91
N VAL A 68 0.16 -11.31 -4.09
CA VAL A 68 -0.35 -11.83 -5.36
C VAL A 68 0.37 -13.12 -5.77
N LEU A 69 1.66 -13.27 -5.51
CA LEU A 69 2.41 -14.51 -5.72
C LEU A 69 1.91 -15.67 -4.84
N LYS A 70 1.45 -15.36 -3.62
CA LYS A 70 0.81 -16.32 -2.68
C LYS A 70 -0.65 -16.62 -3.01
N SER A 71 -1.21 -16.01 -4.06
CA SER A 71 -2.57 -16.28 -4.54
C SER A 71 -2.54 -17.30 -5.69
N ASP A 72 -3.70 -17.89 -6.01
CA ASP A 72 -3.80 -18.81 -7.15
C ASP A 72 -3.73 -18.07 -8.50
N PHE A 73 -3.56 -16.75 -8.51
CA PHE A 73 -3.49 -15.93 -9.72
C PHE A 73 -2.39 -16.38 -10.68
N VAL A 74 -1.16 -16.52 -10.17
CA VAL A 74 -0.02 -16.96 -10.98
C VAL A 74 -0.23 -18.40 -11.45
N ALA A 75 -0.72 -19.26 -10.57
CA ALA A 75 -1.00 -20.65 -10.91
C ALA A 75 -2.04 -20.75 -12.02
N ALA A 76 -3.13 -19.98 -11.93
CA ALA A 76 -4.18 -19.96 -12.93
C ALA A 76 -3.71 -19.38 -14.28
N LEU A 77 -2.87 -18.35 -14.28
CA LEU A 77 -2.25 -17.84 -15.53
C LEU A 77 -1.33 -18.88 -16.17
N VAL A 78 -0.51 -19.56 -15.36
CA VAL A 78 0.41 -20.60 -15.83
C VAL A 78 -0.36 -21.82 -16.36
N GLU A 79 -1.47 -22.20 -15.73
CA GLU A 79 -2.36 -23.28 -16.17
C GLU A 79 -2.97 -22.97 -17.54
N VAL A 80 -3.53 -21.76 -17.71
CA VAL A 80 -4.09 -21.31 -18.99
C VAL A 80 -3.04 -21.33 -20.10
N ALA A 81 -1.83 -20.82 -19.81
CA ALA A 81 -0.74 -20.82 -20.78
C ALA A 81 -0.31 -22.24 -21.15
N ARG A 82 -0.15 -23.13 -20.16
CA ARG A 82 0.26 -24.52 -20.37
C ARG A 82 -0.73 -25.29 -21.24
N ASP A 83 -2.02 -25.15 -20.98
CA ASP A 83 -3.05 -25.90 -21.72
C ASP A 83 -3.12 -25.51 -23.19
N ARG A 84 -2.78 -24.26 -23.52
CA ARG A 84 -2.72 -23.80 -24.92
C ARG A 84 -1.41 -24.14 -25.60
N LEU A 85 -0.28 -24.05 -24.89
CA LEU A 85 1.04 -24.41 -25.41
C LEU A 85 1.19 -25.90 -25.76
N ARG A 86 0.44 -26.79 -25.09
CA ARG A 86 0.43 -28.23 -25.41
C ARG A 86 -0.17 -28.57 -26.77
N LEU A 87 -0.98 -27.68 -27.33
CA LEU A 87 -1.67 -27.86 -28.62
C LEU A 87 -1.01 -27.04 -29.74
N ALA A 88 0.15 -26.43 -29.45
CA ALA A 88 0.81 -25.46 -30.30
C ALA A 88 1.83 -26.13 -31.24
N SER A 89 1.74 -25.81 -32.54
CA SER A 89 2.85 -25.92 -33.48
C SER A 89 3.62 -24.59 -33.54
N SER A 90 4.91 -24.61 -33.88
CA SER A 90 5.79 -23.42 -33.92
C SER A 90 5.49 -22.38 -35.02
N ASP A 91 4.29 -22.41 -35.61
CA ASP A 91 3.88 -21.48 -36.66
C ASP A 91 3.38 -20.15 -36.08
N ASP A 92 3.75 -19.02 -36.70
CA ASP A 92 3.39 -17.66 -36.23
C ASP A 92 1.86 -17.44 -36.12
N ALA A 93 1.09 -18.07 -37.02
CA ALA A 93 -0.38 -18.02 -36.96
C ALA A 93 -0.94 -18.76 -35.72
N THR A 94 -0.24 -19.80 -35.26
CA THR A 94 -0.62 -20.58 -34.07
C THR A 94 -0.25 -19.83 -32.80
N ILE A 95 0.92 -19.18 -32.77
CA ILE A 95 1.35 -18.32 -31.64
C ILE A 95 0.36 -17.17 -31.40
N GLY A 96 -0.08 -16.50 -32.48
CA GLY A 96 -1.09 -15.44 -32.38
C GLY A 96 -2.40 -15.93 -31.76
N LYS A 97 -2.92 -17.07 -32.24
CA LYS A 97 -4.13 -17.69 -31.68
C LYS A 97 -3.98 -18.09 -30.22
N ILE A 98 -2.83 -18.64 -29.83
CA ILE A 98 -2.56 -19.01 -28.43
C ILE A 98 -2.58 -17.78 -27.53
N LEU A 99 -1.96 -16.68 -27.95
CA LEU A 99 -1.97 -15.44 -27.17
C LEU A 99 -3.39 -14.87 -27.02
N GLU A 100 -4.22 -14.92 -28.07
CA GLU A 100 -5.63 -14.52 -27.99
C GLU A 100 -6.44 -15.41 -27.05
N GLU A 101 -6.21 -16.72 -27.09
CA GLU A 101 -6.91 -17.68 -26.22
C GLU A 101 -6.45 -17.60 -24.76
N VAL A 102 -5.17 -17.34 -24.51
CA VAL A 102 -4.61 -17.09 -23.18
C VAL A 102 -5.12 -15.76 -22.64
N SER A 103 -5.15 -14.73 -23.48
CA SER A 103 -5.71 -13.42 -23.16
C SER A 103 -7.19 -13.52 -22.76
N SER A 104 -8.03 -14.17 -23.57
CA SER A 104 -9.47 -14.29 -23.30
C SER A 104 -9.74 -15.08 -22.01
N ARG A 105 -9.15 -16.27 -21.86
CA ARG A 105 -9.32 -17.09 -20.64
C ARG A 105 -8.72 -16.44 -19.41
N GLY A 106 -7.54 -15.84 -19.54
CA GLY A 106 -6.92 -15.08 -18.46
C GLY A 106 -7.86 -13.99 -17.95
N ARG A 107 -8.45 -13.20 -18.86
CA ARG A 107 -9.39 -12.12 -18.49
C ARG A 107 -10.63 -12.62 -17.75
N GLU A 108 -11.16 -13.78 -18.11
CA GLU A 108 -12.27 -14.42 -17.38
C GLU A 108 -11.86 -14.84 -15.96
N ILE A 109 -10.69 -15.44 -15.82
CA ILE A 109 -10.16 -15.90 -14.52
C ILE A 109 -9.86 -14.73 -13.60
N VAL A 110 -9.20 -13.69 -14.10
CA VAL A 110 -8.88 -12.48 -13.33
C VAL A 110 -10.15 -11.80 -12.81
N ARG A 111 -11.25 -11.85 -13.58
CA ARG A 111 -12.55 -11.31 -13.17
C ARG A 111 -13.36 -12.26 -12.30
N SER A 112 -12.91 -13.50 -12.09
CA SER A 112 -13.65 -14.46 -11.27
C SER A 112 -13.78 -13.96 -9.82
N SER A 113 -14.93 -14.25 -9.20
CA SER A 113 -15.16 -13.93 -7.79
C SER A 113 -14.14 -14.61 -6.87
N ARG A 114 -13.58 -15.77 -7.29
CA ARG A 114 -12.55 -16.50 -6.55
C ARG A 114 -11.25 -15.70 -6.46
N VAL A 115 -10.74 -15.21 -7.60
CA VAL A 115 -9.50 -14.42 -7.63
C VAL A 115 -9.66 -13.14 -6.84
N ARG A 116 -10.79 -12.44 -7.01
CA ARG A 116 -11.10 -11.23 -6.24
C ARG A 116 -11.13 -11.47 -4.73
N GLU A 117 -11.83 -12.51 -4.28
CA GLU A 117 -11.94 -12.84 -2.86
C GLU A 117 -10.60 -13.29 -2.26
N GLN A 118 -9.80 -14.08 -2.99
CA GLN A 118 -8.47 -14.47 -2.54
C GLN A 118 -7.53 -13.27 -2.43
N LEU A 119 -7.54 -12.41 -3.44
CA LEU A 119 -6.73 -11.20 -3.45
C LEU A 119 -7.13 -10.27 -2.31
N ARG A 120 -8.43 -10.07 -2.09
CA ARG A 120 -8.98 -9.31 -0.97
C ARG A 120 -8.45 -9.82 0.36
N ARG A 121 -8.54 -11.12 0.63
CA ARG A 121 -8.02 -11.73 1.88
C ARG A 121 -6.52 -11.54 2.07
N ARG A 122 -5.73 -11.78 1.01
CA ARG A 122 -4.27 -11.61 1.06
C ARG A 122 -3.88 -10.15 1.28
N LEU A 123 -4.59 -9.23 0.65
CA LEU A 123 -4.42 -7.79 0.87
C LEU A 123 -4.82 -7.40 2.28
N GLU A 124 -5.94 -7.89 2.81
CA GLU A 124 -6.36 -7.67 4.20
C GLU A 124 -5.29 -8.11 5.20
N ASP A 125 -4.76 -9.32 5.02
CA ASP A 125 -3.69 -9.86 5.87
C ASP A 125 -2.42 -8.99 5.78
N GLY A 126 -1.98 -8.66 4.55
CA GLY A 126 -0.81 -7.82 4.33
C GLY A 126 -0.96 -6.40 4.86
N ILE A 127 -2.15 -5.78 4.70
CA ILE A 127 -2.47 -4.45 5.22
C ILE A 127 -2.48 -4.47 6.76
N ARG A 128 -3.03 -5.53 7.37
CA ARG A 128 -3.12 -5.67 8.82
C ARG A 128 -1.75 -5.64 9.49
N GLU A 129 -0.74 -6.25 8.88
CA GLU A 129 0.64 -6.29 9.35
C GLU A 129 1.38 -4.95 9.24
N LYS A 130 0.96 -4.06 8.32
CA LYS A 130 1.62 -2.76 8.08
C LYS A 130 1.20 -1.64 9.03
N GLY A 131 0.35 -1.95 10.01
CA GLY A 131 -0.02 -1.05 11.11
C GLY A 131 -1.31 -0.26 10.88
N PHE A 132 -1.60 0.66 11.81
CA PHE A 132 -2.87 1.38 11.88
C PHE A 132 -3.20 2.18 10.61
N LEU A 133 -2.25 2.98 10.10
CA LEU A 133 -2.50 3.86 8.95
C LEU A 133 -2.81 3.07 7.68
N ALA A 134 -2.13 1.94 7.45
CA ALA A 134 -2.44 1.07 6.32
C ALA A 134 -3.88 0.56 6.40
N ARG A 135 -4.30 0.06 7.58
CA ARG A 135 -5.66 -0.44 7.81
C ARG A 135 -6.73 0.64 7.70
N ALA A 136 -6.42 1.87 8.10
CA ALA A 136 -7.39 2.96 8.09
C ALA A 136 -7.59 3.56 6.69
N LEU A 137 -6.55 3.53 5.85
CA LEU A 137 -6.52 4.32 4.61
C LEU A 137 -6.59 3.49 3.34
N VAL A 138 -6.29 2.20 3.44
CA VAL A 138 -6.19 1.33 2.27
C VAL A 138 -7.36 0.36 2.30
N ASP A 139 -8.21 0.52 1.30
CA ASP A 139 -9.32 -0.38 1.02
C ASP A 139 -8.79 -1.60 0.22
N PRO A 140 -8.81 -2.82 0.79
CA PRO A 140 -8.40 -4.04 0.10
C PRO A 140 -9.18 -4.29 -1.18
N ASP A 141 -10.46 -3.91 -1.23
CA ASP A 141 -11.30 -4.06 -2.42
C ASP A 141 -10.90 -3.06 -3.50
N ALA A 142 -10.60 -1.81 -3.14
CA ALA A 142 -10.12 -0.82 -4.10
C ALA A 142 -8.78 -1.22 -4.73
N VAL A 143 -7.83 -1.70 -3.92
CA VAL A 143 -6.53 -2.19 -4.40
C VAL A 143 -6.70 -3.47 -5.22
N GLY A 144 -7.54 -4.41 -4.76
CA GLY A 144 -7.84 -5.65 -5.46
C GLY A 144 -8.46 -5.40 -6.83
N ASN A 145 -9.43 -4.49 -6.92
CA ASN A 145 -10.05 -4.08 -8.19
C ASN A 145 -9.02 -3.40 -9.11
N ALA A 146 -8.16 -2.53 -8.58
CA ALA A 146 -7.10 -1.92 -9.39
C ALA A 146 -6.13 -2.96 -9.97
N ILE A 147 -5.76 -4.00 -9.20
CA ILE A 147 -4.95 -5.12 -9.68
C ILE A 147 -5.69 -5.89 -10.79
N VAL A 148 -6.95 -6.23 -10.58
CA VAL A 148 -7.80 -6.96 -11.53
C VAL A 148 -7.98 -6.19 -12.83
N ASP A 149 -8.25 -4.89 -12.76
CA ASP A 149 -8.44 -4.03 -13.94
C ASP A 149 -7.14 -3.83 -14.72
N THR A 150 -6.02 -3.64 -14.01
CA THR A 150 -4.70 -3.53 -14.64
C THR A 150 -4.31 -4.84 -15.31
N ALA A 151 -4.51 -5.98 -14.64
CA ALA A 151 -4.26 -7.30 -15.20
C ALA A 151 -5.18 -7.60 -16.40
N HIS A 152 -6.46 -7.23 -16.33
CA HIS A 152 -7.39 -7.39 -17.45
C HIS A 152 -6.92 -6.59 -18.68
N THR A 153 -6.48 -5.34 -18.48
CA THR A 153 -5.97 -4.47 -19.55
C THR A 153 -4.70 -5.04 -20.15
N PHE A 154 -3.75 -5.43 -19.30
CA PHE A 154 -2.51 -6.04 -19.75
C PHE A 154 -2.74 -7.34 -20.53
N LEU A 155 -3.64 -8.21 -20.07
CA LEU A 155 -4.02 -9.42 -20.80
C LEU A 155 -4.67 -9.08 -22.14
N ALA A 156 -5.47 -8.01 -22.24
CA ALA A 156 -6.08 -7.58 -23.50
C ALA A 156 -5.03 -7.13 -24.52
N ASP A 157 -3.94 -6.51 -24.06
CA ASP A 157 -2.84 -6.04 -24.91
C ASP A 157 -1.84 -7.15 -25.28
N LEU A 158 -1.84 -8.25 -24.53
CA LEU A 158 -0.89 -9.36 -24.67
C LEU A 158 -0.75 -9.92 -26.10
N PRO A 159 -1.81 -10.10 -26.91
CA PRO A 159 -1.68 -10.58 -28.29
C PRO A 159 -1.00 -9.58 -29.22
N SER A 160 -0.93 -8.31 -28.85
CA SER A 160 -0.27 -7.25 -29.61
C SER A 160 1.18 -7.02 -29.16
N ASP A 161 1.59 -7.58 -28.03
CA ASP A 161 2.91 -7.38 -27.44
C ASP A 161 4.00 -8.18 -28.20
N PRO A 162 4.98 -7.51 -28.84
CA PRO A 162 6.06 -8.17 -29.57
C PRO A 162 6.97 -8.99 -28.66
N ASP A 163 7.20 -8.56 -27.42
CA ASP A 163 8.05 -9.29 -26.47
C ASP A 163 7.34 -10.56 -25.98
N ALA A 164 6.02 -10.49 -25.76
CA ALA A 164 5.21 -11.65 -25.42
C ALA A 164 5.22 -12.70 -26.54
N LYS A 165 5.09 -12.27 -27.80
CA LYS A 165 5.21 -13.15 -28.97
C LYS A 165 6.57 -13.84 -29.03
N ALA A 166 7.66 -13.07 -28.86
CA ALA A 166 9.01 -13.61 -28.89
C ALA A 166 9.24 -14.67 -27.77
N LYS A 167 8.78 -14.38 -26.55
CA LYS A 167 8.89 -15.30 -25.41
C LYS A 167 8.08 -16.58 -25.60
N ILE A 168 6.84 -16.48 -26.11
CA ILE A 168 6.01 -17.65 -26.41
C ILE A 168 6.60 -18.47 -27.56
N ARG A 169 7.19 -17.82 -28.57
CA ARG A 169 7.91 -18.50 -29.66
C ARG A 169 9.07 -19.33 -29.14
N GLU A 170 9.93 -18.72 -28.31
CA GLU A 170 11.06 -19.40 -27.68
C GLU A 170 10.61 -20.61 -26.83
N LEU A 171 9.47 -20.48 -26.15
CA LEU A 171 8.88 -21.58 -25.39
C LEU A 171 8.35 -22.68 -26.32
N ALA A 172 7.59 -22.33 -27.35
CA ALA A 172 7.01 -23.28 -28.29
C ALA A 172 8.08 -24.11 -29.03
N GLU A 173 9.18 -23.47 -29.43
CA GLU A 173 10.32 -24.14 -30.10
C GLU A 173 11.04 -25.15 -29.20
N ARG A 174 10.98 -24.97 -27.88
CA ARG A 174 11.68 -25.80 -26.89
C ARG A 174 10.78 -26.82 -26.20
N VAL A 175 9.52 -26.94 -26.60
CA VAL A 175 8.55 -27.88 -26.04
C VAL A 175 8.36 -29.05 -27.02
N PRO A 176 9.02 -30.20 -26.81
CA PRO A 176 8.70 -31.40 -27.56
C PRO A 176 7.27 -31.87 -27.21
N ALA A 177 6.60 -32.48 -28.19
CA ALA A 177 5.23 -32.95 -28.04
C ALA A 177 5.12 -34.05 -26.95
N ALA A 178 4.50 -33.67 -25.83
CA ALA A 178 3.75 -34.48 -24.85
C ALA A 178 4.46 -35.54 -23.98
N GLY A 179 4.46 -35.26 -22.67
CA GLY A 179 4.52 -36.20 -21.55
C GLY A 179 4.32 -35.48 -20.19
N SER A 180 4.06 -36.24 -19.11
CA SER A 180 3.75 -35.66 -17.77
C SER A 180 4.97 -35.04 -17.08
N ALA A 181 6.18 -35.47 -17.44
CA ALA A 181 7.44 -34.87 -16.99
C ALA A 181 7.68 -33.52 -17.69
N GLU A 182 7.37 -33.41 -18.99
CA GLU A 182 7.47 -32.13 -19.73
C GLU A 182 6.45 -31.10 -19.25
N ALA A 183 5.27 -31.52 -18.79
CA ALA A 183 4.26 -30.63 -18.24
C ALA A 183 4.76 -29.84 -17.02
N LYS A 184 5.52 -30.50 -16.14
CA LYS A 184 6.10 -29.88 -14.94
C LYS A 184 7.28 -28.98 -15.31
N ALA A 185 8.11 -29.41 -16.26
CA ALA A 185 9.19 -28.57 -16.79
C ALA A 185 8.67 -27.30 -17.48
N LEU A 186 7.53 -27.39 -18.18
CA LEU A 186 6.88 -26.25 -18.81
C LEU A 186 6.28 -25.30 -17.76
N GLU A 187 5.69 -25.82 -16.68
CA GLU A 187 5.24 -25.02 -15.55
C GLU A 187 6.38 -24.19 -14.94
N GLU A 188 7.51 -24.83 -14.66
CA GLU A 188 8.70 -24.18 -14.08
C GLU A 188 9.26 -23.08 -14.99
N ARG A 189 9.08 -23.20 -16.31
CA ARG A 189 9.48 -22.17 -17.29
C ARG A 189 8.46 -21.05 -17.43
N LEU A 190 7.16 -21.34 -17.34
CA LEU A 190 6.08 -20.35 -17.44
C LEU A 190 5.94 -19.51 -16.18
N ARG A 191 6.26 -20.07 -15.02
CA ARG A 191 6.22 -19.35 -13.73
C ARG A 191 7.00 -18.02 -13.76
N PRO A 192 8.31 -17.96 -14.08
CA PRO A 192 9.04 -16.70 -14.07
C PRO A 192 8.51 -15.68 -15.10
N LEU A 193 7.90 -16.14 -16.20
CA LEU A 193 7.21 -15.26 -17.15
C LEU A 193 5.96 -14.63 -16.54
N ALA A 194 5.09 -15.45 -15.95
CA ALA A 194 3.89 -14.99 -15.27
C ALA A 194 4.22 -14.05 -14.10
N GLU A 195 5.28 -14.36 -13.34
CA GLU A 195 5.77 -13.52 -12.25
C GLU A 195 6.33 -12.17 -12.75
N GLY A 196 7.09 -12.16 -13.85
CA GLY A 196 7.60 -10.93 -14.47
C GLY A 196 6.48 -10.06 -15.07
N MET A 197 5.48 -10.68 -15.68
CA MET A 197 4.27 -10.00 -16.18
C MET A 197 3.46 -9.40 -15.02
N LEU A 198 3.32 -10.15 -13.93
CA LEU A 198 2.70 -9.66 -12.70
C LEU A 198 3.48 -8.48 -12.12
N GLU A 199 4.80 -8.55 -12.03
CA GLU A 199 5.63 -7.45 -11.53
C GLU A 199 5.47 -6.18 -12.35
N THR A 200 5.45 -6.32 -13.68
CA THR A 200 5.18 -5.20 -14.61
C THR A 200 3.77 -4.63 -14.40
N THR A 201 2.79 -5.50 -14.14
CA THR A 201 1.39 -5.10 -13.88
C THR A 201 1.28 -4.36 -12.55
N LEU A 202 1.87 -4.89 -11.48
CA LEU A 202 1.84 -4.29 -10.14
C LEU A 202 2.58 -2.96 -10.09
N ALA A 203 3.66 -2.80 -10.85
CA ALA A 203 4.38 -1.54 -10.96
C ALA A 203 3.55 -0.40 -11.57
N ARG A 204 2.48 -0.72 -12.32
CA ARG A 204 1.54 0.27 -12.87
C ARG A 204 0.47 0.71 -11.88
N ILE A 205 0.37 0.07 -10.71
CA ILE A 205 -0.66 0.35 -9.72
C ILE A 205 -0.21 1.47 -8.80
N ASP A 206 -0.87 2.60 -8.94
CA ASP A 206 -0.64 3.77 -8.11
C ASP A 206 -1.46 3.69 -6.81
N VAL A 207 -0.94 2.93 -5.85
CA VAL A 207 -1.55 2.83 -4.51
C VAL A 207 -1.54 4.20 -3.81
N GLU A 208 -0.56 5.06 -4.10
CA GLU A 208 -0.52 6.42 -3.55
C GLU A 208 -1.74 7.22 -3.98
N LYS A 209 -2.13 7.14 -5.26
CA LYS A 209 -3.34 7.77 -5.77
C LYS A 209 -4.61 7.22 -5.14
N ILE A 210 -4.70 5.91 -4.92
CA ILE A 210 -5.86 5.29 -4.22
C ILE A 210 -5.98 5.85 -2.80
N VAL A 211 -4.88 5.85 -2.05
CA VAL A 211 -4.83 6.35 -0.67
C VAL A 211 -5.11 7.85 -0.60
N LYS A 212 -4.55 8.61 -1.54
CA LYS A 212 -4.77 10.05 -1.64
C LYS A 212 -6.25 10.38 -1.89
N GLY A 213 -6.90 9.67 -2.83
CA GLY A 213 -8.33 9.85 -3.10
C GLY A 213 -9.19 9.55 -1.87
N ASN A 214 -8.85 8.50 -1.12
CA ASN A 214 -9.53 8.18 0.15
C ASN A 214 -9.38 9.30 1.19
N LEU A 215 -8.16 9.83 1.35
CA LEU A 215 -7.86 10.93 2.28
C LEU A 215 -8.51 12.25 1.88
N GLU A 216 -8.65 12.52 0.59
CA GLU A 216 -9.32 13.73 0.09
C GLU A 216 -10.79 13.77 0.49
N GLY A 217 -11.44 12.61 0.62
CA GLY A 217 -12.81 12.48 1.13
C GLY A 217 -12.97 12.70 2.64
N TYR A 218 -11.88 12.80 3.41
CA TYR A 218 -11.95 12.95 4.86
C TYR A 218 -12.14 14.42 5.26
N THR A 219 -12.99 14.66 6.26
CA THR A 219 -13.12 15.97 6.91
C THR A 219 -11.89 16.32 7.73
N ASP A 220 -11.66 17.61 8.02
CA ASP A 220 -10.57 18.07 8.89
C ASP A 220 -10.57 17.38 10.25
N ARG A 221 -11.76 17.08 10.79
CA ARG A 221 -11.92 16.34 12.04
C ARG A 221 -11.44 14.89 11.91
N GLN A 222 -11.79 14.21 10.82
CA GLN A 222 -11.34 12.83 10.58
C GLN A 222 -9.82 12.77 10.38
N ILE A 223 -9.24 13.73 9.64
CA ILE A 223 -7.78 13.83 9.49
C ILE A 223 -7.11 14.09 10.84
N LYS A 224 -7.66 14.99 11.65
CA LYS A 224 -7.20 15.23 13.03
C LYS A 224 -7.22 13.95 13.85
N GLU A 225 -8.34 13.23 13.87
CA GLU A 225 -8.47 11.97 14.63
C GLU A 225 -7.51 10.88 14.13
N LEU A 226 -7.27 10.80 12.82
CA LEU A 226 -6.33 9.87 12.21
C LEU A 226 -4.88 10.17 12.64
N VAL A 227 -4.45 11.43 12.50
CA VAL A 227 -3.10 11.87 12.90
C VAL A 227 -2.92 11.73 14.40
N LEU A 228 -3.91 12.15 15.19
CA LEU A 228 -3.87 11.99 16.65
C LEU A 228 -3.75 10.52 17.02
N ARG A 229 -4.53 9.61 16.45
CA ARG A 229 -4.35 8.17 16.76
C ARG A 229 -2.98 7.65 16.36
N ALA A 230 -2.49 8.03 15.17
CA ALA A 230 -1.17 7.61 14.69
C ALA A 230 0.01 8.17 15.51
N THR A 231 -0.17 9.30 16.20
CA THR A 231 0.89 9.99 16.97
C THR A 231 0.69 9.92 18.48
N SER A 232 -0.52 9.65 18.97
CA SER A 232 -0.89 9.73 20.39
C SER A 232 -0.09 8.81 21.29
N GLU A 233 0.26 7.62 20.81
CA GLU A 233 1.11 6.67 21.53
C GLU A 233 2.51 7.24 21.82
N HIS A 234 2.99 8.17 20.96
CA HIS A 234 4.28 8.82 21.12
C HIS A 234 4.19 10.23 21.72
N LEU A 235 3.09 10.96 21.51
CA LEU A 235 2.90 12.33 22.02
C LEU A 235 2.60 12.38 23.52
N GLY A 236 1.91 11.38 24.08
CA GLY A 236 1.61 11.33 25.51
C GLY A 236 2.86 11.33 26.39
N TRP A 237 3.95 10.71 25.91
CA TRP A 237 5.25 10.75 26.58
C TRP A 237 5.85 12.16 26.64
N LEU A 238 5.60 13.03 25.65
CA LEU A 238 6.12 14.39 25.66
C LEU A 238 5.50 15.24 26.78
N GLU A 239 4.21 15.03 27.10
CA GLU A 239 3.57 15.72 28.22
C GLU A 239 4.19 15.30 29.57
N VAL A 240 4.45 13.99 29.73
CA VAL A 240 5.10 13.45 30.92
C VAL A 240 6.53 13.98 31.05
N TRP A 241 7.32 13.95 29.98
CA TRP A 241 8.68 14.49 29.98
C TRP A 241 8.71 16.01 30.20
N GLY A 242 7.73 16.76 29.70
CA GLY A 242 7.57 18.18 29.99
C GLY A 242 7.41 18.44 31.49
N GLY A 243 6.59 17.62 32.17
CA GLY A 243 6.45 17.68 33.63
C GLY A 243 7.72 17.29 34.38
N VAL A 244 8.40 16.23 33.95
CA VAL A 244 9.67 15.76 34.56
C VAL A 244 10.78 16.81 34.41
N LEU A 245 10.96 17.37 33.21
CA LEU A 245 11.95 18.43 32.96
C LEU A 245 11.60 19.70 33.74
N GLY A 246 10.30 20.04 33.85
CA GLY A 246 9.84 21.14 34.70
C GLY A 246 10.20 20.91 36.17
N ALA A 247 9.99 19.71 36.70
CA ALA A 247 10.37 19.35 38.07
C ALA A 247 11.89 19.43 38.28
N ILE A 248 12.69 18.90 37.35
CA ILE A 248 14.16 18.96 37.41
C ILE A 248 14.63 20.42 37.40
N SER A 249 14.07 21.24 36.51
CA SER A 249 14.41 22.66 36.40
C SER A 249 14.06 23.43 37.67
N GLY A 250 12.87 23.20 38.22
CA GLY A 250 12.44 23.79 39.49
C GLY A 250 13.31 23.34 40.67
N ALA A 251 13.79 22.10 40.67
CA ALA A 251 14.70 21.59 41.69
C ALA A 251 16.08 22.25 41.58
N ALA A 252 16.63 22.34 40.37
CA ALA A 252 17.90 23.03 40.12
C ALA A 252 17.85 24.50 40.56
N MET A 253 16.78 25.22 40.22
CA MET A 253 16.58 26.61 40.67
C MET A 253 16.48 26.70 42.20
N TYR A 254 15.80 25.75 42.84
CA TYR A 254 15.70 25.71 44.30
C TYR A 254 17.07 25.51 44.98
N PHE A 255 17.93 24.66 44.43
CA PHE A 255 19.29 24.45 44.95
C PHE A 255 20.24 25.60 44.66
N LEU A 256 20.10 26.29 43.51
CA LEU A 256 20.90 27.47 43.16
C LEU A 256 20.51 28.73 43.95
N ALA A 257 19.26 28.81 44.41
CA ALA A 257 18.74 29.92 45.20
C ALA A 257 19.01 29.78 46.71
N LYS A 258 19.68 28.70 47.12
CA LYS A 258 20.03 28.39 48.51
C LYS A 258 21.53 28.53 48.72
#